data_AF-A0A7V9EBB0-F1
#
_entry.id   AF-A0A7V9EBB0-F1
#
_cell.length_a   1.000
_cell.length_b   1.000
_cell.length_c   1.000
_cell.angle_alpha   90.00
_cell.angle_beta   90.00
_cell.angle_gamma   90.00
#
_symmetry.space_group_name_H-M   'P 1'
#
loop_
_entity.id
_entity.type
_entity.pdbx_description
1 polymer ?
#
loop_
_entity_poly.entity_id
_entity_poly.type
_entity_poly.pdbx_seq_one_letter_code
_entity_poly.pdbx_strand_id
1 'polypeptide(L)' 'VVGEVATRCRQRGVACHVVCGEDGLSLFDHRLLDLASVTEAGSAKELERAGAGLAHDL' A
#
# COMPACT_ATOMS: atom_id res chain seq x y z
N VAL A 1 5.08 9.96 6.96
CA VAL A 1 3.97 9.36 7.73
C VAL A 1 3.57 7.96 7.22
N VAL A 2 3.84 7.57 5.97
CA VAL A 2 3.61 6.18 5.47
C VAL A 2 4.34 5.11 6.30
N GLY A 3 5.61 5.34 6.65
CA GLY A 3 6.39 4.37 7.42
C GLY A 3 5.84 4.08 8.82
N GLU A 4 5.18 5.05 9.47
CA GLU A 4 4.57 4.84 10.79
C GLU A 4 3.35 3.91 10.69
N VAL A 5 2.50 4.11 9.68
CA VAL A 5 1.31 3.28 9.44
C VAL A 5 1.73 1.84 9.16
N ALA A 6 2.67 1.64 8.23
CA ALA A 6 3.20 0.33 7.90
C ALA A 6 3.80 -0.37 9.13
N THR A 7 4.59 0.36 9.93
CA THR A 7 5.17 -0.16 11.17
C THR A 7 4.10 -0.60 12.16
N ARG A 8 3.05 0.19 12.36
CA ARG A 8 1.94 -0.15 13.29
C ARG A 8 1.13 -1.35 12.79
N CYS A 9 0.88 -1.45 11.48
CA CYS A 9 0.23 -2.60 10.86
C CYS A 9 1.02 -3.88 11.10
N ARG A 10 2.32 -3.88 10.79
CA ARG A 10 3.24 -5.00 11.05
C ARG A 10 3.28 -5.40 12.52
N GLN A 11 3.40 -4.42 13.43
CA GLN A 11 3.41 -4.68 14.88
C GLN A 11 2.11 -5.32 15.39
N ARG A 12 0.99 -5.14 14.68
CA ARG A 12 -0.32 -5.70 15.01
C ARG A 12 -0.67 -6.95 14.20
N GLY A 13 0.20 -7.38 13.29
CA GLY A 13 -0.09 -8.50 12.39
C GLY A 13 -1.22 -8.21 11.39
N VAL A 14 -1.46 -6.94 11.06
CA VAL A 14 -2.48 -6.52 10.08
C VAL A 14 -1.78 -6.17 8.77
N ALA A 15 -2.31 -6.64 7.64
CA ALA A 15 -1.78 -6.31 6.33
C ALA A 15 -1.85 -4.80 6.05
N CYS A 16 -0.81 -4.24 5.44
CA CYS A 16 -0.76 -2.83 5.04
C CYS A 16 -0.71 -2.75 3.52
N HIS A 17 -1.79 -2.25 2.92
CA HIS A 17 -1.88 -2.02 1.48
C HIS A 17 -1.81 -0.52 1.19
N VAL A 18 -1.13 -0.15 0.10
CA VAL A 18 -0.97 1.25 -0.33
C VAL A 18 -1.60 1.45 -1.69
N VAL A 19 -2.40 2.51 -1.81
CA VAL A 19 -2.84 3.05 -3.09
C VAL A 19 -2.35 4.50 -3.15
N CYS A 20 -1.52 4.84 -4.13
CA CYS A 20 -0.88 6.15 -4.26
C CYS A 20 -0.83 6.62 -5.72
N GLY A 21 -0.54 7.89 -5.98
CA GLY A 21 -0.39 8.38 -7.35
C GLY A 21 0.94 7.98 -8.02
N GLU A 22 1.98 7.79 -7.22
CA GLU A 22 3.33 7.38 -7.63
C GLU A 22 4.00 6.65 -6.47
N ASP A 23 4.76 5.61 -6.79
CA ASP A 23 5.58 4.84 -5.88
C ASP A 23 7.05 5.22 -6.04
N GLY A 24 7.49 6.15 -5.19
CA GLY A 24 8.89 6.57 -5.12
C GLY A 24 9.76 5.70 -4.22
N LEU A 25 9.27 4.55 -3.75
CA LEU A 25 10.03 3.70 -2.83
C LEU A 25 11.10 2.90 -3.58
N SER A 26 12.28 2.78 -2.95
CA SER A 26 13.27 1.83 -3.44
C SER A 26 12.87 0.39 -3.06
N LEU A 27 13.48 -0.60 -3.74
CA LEU A 27 13.33 -2.01 -3.35
C LEU A 27 13.71 -2.28 -1.89
N PHE A 28 14.63 -1.47 -1.32
CA PHE A 28 14.97 -1.56 0.09
C PHE A 28 13.84 -1.03 0.98
N ASP A 29 13.24 0.10 0.62
CA ASP A 29 12.15 0.70 1.40
C ASP A 29 10.92 -0.21 1.41
N HIS A 30 10.58 -0.85 0.28
CA HIS A 30 9.51 -1.86 0.24
C HIS A 30 9.73 -2.99 1.24
N ARG A 31 10.96 -3.53 1.30
CA ARG A 31 11.30 -4.62 2.23
C ARG A 31 11.30 -4.16 3.68
N LEU A 32 11.74 -2.93 3.94
CA LEU A 32 11.75 -2.35 5.27
C LEU A 32 10.33 -2.14 5.81
N LEU A 33 9.43 -1.66 4.95
CA LEU A 33 8.04 -1.33 5.31
C LEU A 33 7.12 -2.55 5.39
N ASP A 34 7.45 -3.65 4.69
CA ASP A 34 6.68 -4.89 4.74
C ASP A 34 5.21 -4.70 4.30
N LEU A 35 5.03 -3.93 3.20
CA LEU A 35 3.72 -3.66 2.61
C LEU A 35 3.19 -4.92 1.90
N ALA A 36 1.92 -5.23 2.10
CA ALA A 36 1.26 -6.38 1.46
C ALA A 36 1.03 -6.15 -0.03
N SER A 37 0.72 -4.91 -0.43
CA SER A 37 0.69 -4.49 -1.84
C SER A 37 0.87 -2.98 -1.98
N VAL A 38 1.33 -2.56 -3.16
CA VAL A 38 1.36 -1.15 -3.58
C VAL A 38 0.71 -1.07 -4.96
N THR A 39 -0.25 -0.17 -5.11
CA THR A 39 -0.97 0.08 -6.36
C THR A 39 -0.90 1.55 -6.71
N GLU A 40 -0.33 1.87 -7.86
CA GLU A 40 -0.37 3.23 -8.40
C GLU A 40 -1.72 3.50 -9.09
N ALA A 41 -2.31 4.65 -8.78
CA ALA A 41 -3.55 5.14 -9.33
C ALA A 41 -3.52 6.67 -9.37
N GLY A 42 -3.34 7.24 -10.56
CA GLY A 42 -3.21 8.69 -10.77
C GLY A 42 -4.53 9.40 -11.05
N SER A 43 -5.61 8.65 -11.27
CA SER A 43 -6.94 9.18 -11.61
C SER A 43 -8.04 8.59 -10.73
N ALA A 44 -9.18 9.29 -10.64
CA ALA A 44 -10.34 8.82 -9.88
C ALA A 44 -10.81 7.42 -10.31
N LYS A 45 -10.83 7.15 -11.63
CA LYS A 45 -11.21 5.85 -12.18
C LYS A 45 -10.25 4.73 -11.78
N GLU A 46 -8.95 5.03 -11.69
CA GLU A 46 -7.94 4.07 -11.24
C GLU A 46 -8.04 3.84 -9.74
N LEU A 47 -8.34 4.86 -8.94
CA LEU A 47 -8.58 4.73 -7.50
C LEU A 47 -9.80 3.85 -7.20
N GLU A 48 -10.90 4.02 -7.94
CA GLU A 48 -12.08 3.15 -7.83
C GLU A 48 -11.75 1.70 -8.14
N ARG A 49 -10.97 1.46 -9.20
CA ARG A 49 -10.53 0.11 -9.57
C ARG A 49 -9.58 -0.49 -8.53
N ALA A 50 -8.63 0.29 -8.03
CA ALA A 50 -7.69 -0.14 -7.00
C ALA A 50 -8.44 -0.52 -5.71
N GLY A 51 -9.41 0.30 -5.30
CA GLY A 51 -10.28 0.00 -4.15
C GLY A 51 -11.10 -1.28 -4.33
N ALA A 52 -11.68 -1.49 -5.52
CA ALA A 52 -12.39 -2.74 -5.82
C ALA A 52 -11.46 -3.96 -5.81
N GLY A 53 -10.22 -3.82 -6.31
CA GLY A 53 -9.20 -4.87 -6.29
C GLY A 53 -8.77 -5.26 -4.88
N LEU A 54 -8.57 -4.28 -3.98
CA LEU A 54 -8.22 -4.54 -2.58
C LEU A 54 -9.22 -5.45 -1.87
N ALA A 55 -10.51 -5.36 -2.20
CA ALA A 55 -11.52 -6.23 -1.60
C ALA A 55 -11.35 -7.72 -1.95
N HIS A 56 -10.58 -8.05 -2.98
CA HIS A 56 -10.23 -9.43 -3.33
C HIS A 56 -8.95 -9.93 -2.65
N ASP A 57 -8.10 -9.01 -2.17
CA ASP A 57 -6.82 -9.32 -1.52
C ASP A 57 -6.93 -9.44 0.01
N LEU A 58 -8.09 -9.10 0.58
CA LEU A 58 -8.45 -9.23 2.01
C LEU A 58 -9.08 -10.59 2.33
#